data_AF-A0A2C9CMG3-F1
#
_entry.id   AF-A0A2C9CMG3-F1
#
_cell.length_a   1.000
_cell.length_b   1.000
_cell.length_c   1.000
_cell.angle_alpha   90.00
_cell.angle_beta   90.00
_cell.angle_gamma   90.00
#
_symmetry.space_group_name_H-M   'P 1'
#
loop_
_entity.id
_entity.type
_entity.pdbx_description
1 polymer ?
#
loop_
_entity_poly.entity_id
_entity_poly.type
_entity_poly.pdbx_seq_one_letter_code
_entity_poly.pdbx_strand_id
1 'polypeptide(L)' 'MAALGVVGVIVKIVVLFLAFIAILGMFGKLSLLGIGKRRRVCRDCGGHVIGKSCPCGKSQ' A
#
# COMPACT_ATOMS: atom_id res chain seq x y z
N MET A 1 14.13 44.24 6.23
CA MET A 1 13.55 43.30 7.21
C MET A 1 12.40 42.45 6.65
N ALA A 2 11.53 42.97 5.77
CA ALA A 2 10.41 42.19 5.19
C ALA A 2 10.82 40.92 4.42
N ALA A 3 11.96 40.94 3.71
CA ALA A 3 12.47 39.78 2.96
C ALA A 3 12.86 38.58 3.86
N LEU A 4 13.31 38.82 5.09
CA LEU A 4 13.63 37.75 6.05
C LEU A 4 12.36 37.09 6.61
N GLY A 5 11.27 37.86 6.73
CA GLY A 5 9.98 37.36 7.19
C GLY A 5 9.30 36.41 6.20
N VAL A 6 9.32 36.75 4.91
CA VAL A 6 8.69 35.92 3.87
C VAL A 6 9.43 34.61 3.64
N VAL A 7 10.77 34.60 3.66
CA VAL A 7 11.54 33.36 3.49
C VAL A 7 11.26 32.37 4.63
N GLY A 8 11.11 32.85 5.87
CA GLY A 8 10.81 32.00 7.03
C GLY A 8 9.45 31.29 6.94
N VAL A 9 8.39 32.00 6.52
CA VAL A 9 7.06 31.39 6.37
C VAL A 9 7.00 30.43 5.18
N ILE A 10 7.66 30.74 4.07
CA ILE A 10 7.72 29.88 2.88
C ILE A 10 8.42 28.56 3.22
N VAL A 11 9.60 28.62 3.86
CA VAL A 11 10.36 27.42 4.25
C VAL A 11 9.53 26.56 5.21
N LYS A 12 8.82 27.17 6.16
CA LYS A 12 7.98 26.45 7.13
C LYS A 12 6.84 25.69 6.43
N ILE A 13 6.15 26.32 5.48
CA ILE A 13 5.08 25.70 4.69
C ILE A 13 5.63 24.54 3.84
N VAL A 14 6.75 24.76 3.14
CA VAL A 14 7.37 23.75 2.28
C VAL A 14 7.80 22.53 3.09
N VAL A 15 8.43 22.73 4.25
CA VAL A 15 8.85 21.64 5.14
C VAL A 15 7.66 20.85 5.67
N LEU A 16 6.59 21.53 6.12
CA LEU A 16 5.37 20.88 6.60
C LEU A 16 4.70 20.04 5.49
N PHE A 17 4.66 20.56 4.27
CA PHE A 17 4.05 19.89 3.12
C PHE A 17 4.84 18.65 2.68
N LEU A 18 6.17 18.77 2.62
CA LEU A 18 7.07 17.65 2.32
C LEU A 18 6.95 16.53 3.37
N ALA A 19 6.92 16.89 4.66
CA ALA A 19 6.73 15.93 5.74
C ALA A 19 5.38 15.19 5.61
N PHE A 20 4.31 15.92 5.30
CA PHE A 20 2.98 15.34 5.13
C PHE A 20 2.92 14.32 3.98
N ILE A 21 3.44 14.66 2.80
CA ILE A 21 3.46 13.75 1.65
C ILE A 21 4.35 12.52 1.91
N ALA A 22 5.49 12.70 2.60
CA ALA A 22 6.37 11.60 2.96
C ALA A 22 5.64 10.56 3.84
N ILE A 23 4.91 11.02 4.86
CA ILE A 23 4.12 10.16 5.74
C ILE A 23 3.02 9.45 4.95
N LEU A 24 2.24 10.19 4.14
CA LEU A 24 1.18 9.61 3.30
C LEU A 24 1.72 8.56 2.33
N GLY A 25 2.89 8.79 1.73
CA GLY A 25 3.56 7.83 0.85
C GLY A 25 3.99 6.56 1.57
N MET A 26 4.55 6.68 2.78
CA MET A 26 4.92 5.52 3.61
C MET A 26 3.69 4.72 4.05
N PHE A 27 2.60 5.40 4.45
CA PHE A 27 1.33 4.74 4.76
C PHE A 27 0.70 4.07 3.53
N GLY A 28 0.72 4.72 2.36
CA GLY A 28 0.23 4.14 1.11
C GLY A 28 1.02 2.90 0.66
N LYS A 29 2.33 2.88 0.91
CA LYS A 29 3.19 1.73 0.55
C LYS A 29 2.95 0.52 1.44
N LEU A 30 2.57 0.71 2.71
CA LEU A 30 2.20 -0.40 3.60
C LEU A 30 0.90 -1.09 3.16
N SER A 31 -0.07 -0.34 2.62
CA SER A 31 -1.33 -0.92 2.10
C SER A 31 -1.12 -1.83 0.88
N LEU A 32 -0.12 -1.54 0.03
CA LEU A 32 0.16 -2.36 -1.16
C LEU A 32 0.99 -3.62 -0.85
N LEU A 33 1.92 -3.56 0.10
CA LEU A 33 2.74 -4.73 0.47
C LEU A 33 2.04 -5.72 1.41
N GLY A 34 0.99 -5.29 2.14
CA GLY A 34 0.30 -6.13 3.14
C GLY A 34 -0.83 -7.01 2.61
N ILE A 35 -1.31 -6.76 1.39
CA ILE A 35 -2.38 -7.54 0.75
C ILE A 35 -1.81 -8.22 -0.50
N GLY A 36 -0.73 -8.97 -0.29
CA GLY A 36 -0.41 -10.04 -1.20
C GLY A 36 -1.66 -10.91 -1.29
N LYS A 37 -2.36 -10.85 -2.43
CA LYS A 37 -3.36 -11.84 -2.82
C LYS A 37 -2.67 -13.19 -2.64
N ARG A 38 -2.85 -13.82 -1.47
CA ARG A 38 -2.60 -15.25 -1.32
C ARG A 38 -3.58 -15.86 -2.30
N ARG A 39 -3.13 -16.09 -3.53
CA ARG A 39 -3.82 -16.99 -4.44
C ARG A 39 -3.95 -18.25 -3.59
N ARG A 40 -5.16 -18.55 -3.13
CA ARG A 40 -5.41 -19.84 -2.48
C ARG A 40 -5.26 -20.82 -3.62
N VAL A 41 -4.09 -21.40 -3.74
CA VAL A 41 -3.82 -22.45 -4.73
C VAL A 41 -4.11 -23.76 -4.03
N CYS A 42 -4.81 -24.66 -4.70
CA CYS A 42 -5.13 -25.98 -4.21
C CYS A 42 -3.82 -26.78 -4.11
N ARG A 43 -3.52 -27.38 -2.96
CA ARG A 43 -2.26 -28.13 -2.77
C ARG A 43 -2.26 -29.44 -3.57
N ASP A 44 -3.44 -30.00 -3.81
CA ASP A 44 -3.61 -31.29 -4.48
C ASP A 44 -3.54 -31.20 -6.01
N CYS A 45 -4.08 -30.13 -6.62
CA CYS A 45 -4.09 -29.98 -8.09
C CYS A 45 -3.36 -28.75 -8.63
N GLY A 46 -2.87 -27.85 -7.78
CA GLY A 46 -2.20 -26.61 -8.20
C GLY A 46 -3.15 -25.56 -8.83
N GLY A 47 -4.47 -25.80 -8.84
CA GLY A 47 -5.47 -24.88 -9.40
C GLY A 47 -5.77 -23.67 -8.51
N HIS A 48 -6.24 -22.58 -9.10
CA HIS A 48 -6.71 -21.40 -8.36
C HIS A 48 -8.05 -21.71 -7.66
N VAL A 49 -8.07 -21.63 -6.33
CA VAL A 49 -9.26 -21.89 -5.52
C VAL A 49 -10.04 -20.60 -5.33
N ILE A 50 -11.23 -20.55 -5.91
CA ILE A 50 -12.22 -19.52 -5.64
C ILE A 50 -13.10 -20.05 -4.50
N GLY A 51 -12.81 -19.65 -3.26
CA GLY A 51 -13.53 -20.10 -2.05
C GLY A 51 -12.76 -21.09 -1.17
N LYS A 52 -13.46 -21.91 -0.38
CA LYS A 52 -12.86 -22.93 0.53
C LYS A 52 -12.79 -24.34 -0.07
N SER A 53 -13.52 -24.60 -1.15
CA SER A 53 -13.61 -25.93 -1.77
C SER A 53 -12.93 -25.95 -3.13
N CYS A 54 -11.92 -26.81 -3.28
CA CYS A 54 -11.26 -27.10 -4.55
C CYS A 54 -12.04 -28.18 -5.33
N PRO A 55 -12.30 -28.03 -6.64
CA PRO A 55 -13.09 -28.99 -7.41
C PRO A 55 -12.32 -30.24 -7.87
N CYS A 56 -11.01 -30.34 -7.59
CA CYS A 56 -10.13 -31.39 -8.13
C CYS A 56 -10.48 -32.83 -7.71
N GLY A 57 -11.36 -33.01 -6.73
CA GLY A 57 -11.85 -34.31 -6.27
C GLY A 57 -13.35 -34.51 -6.45
N LYS A 58 -14.07 -33.64 -7.18
CA LYS A 58 -15.52 -33.79 -7.47
C LYS A 58 -15.81 -34.25 -8.90
N SER A 59 -14.77 -34.53 -9.67
CA SER A 59 -14.86 -35.12 -11.01
C SER A 59 -14.19 -36.50 -11.01
N GLN A 60 -14.63 -37.37 -10.11
CA GLN A 60 -14.69 -38.83 -10.26
C GLN A 60 -15.75 -39.36 -9.31
#